data_AF-A0A8T7HTK7-F1
#
_entry.id   AF-A0A8T7HTK7-F1
#
_cell.length_a   1.000
_cell.length_b   1.000
_cell.length_c   1.000
_cell.angle_alpha   90.00
_cell.angle_beta   90.00
_cell.angle_gamma   90.00
#
_symmetry.space_group_name_H-M   'P 1'
#
loop_
_entity.id
_entity.type
_entity.pdbx_description
1 polymer ?
#
loop_
_entity_poly.entity_id
_entity_poly.type
_entity_poly.pdbx_seq_one_letter_code
_entity_poly.pdbx_strand_id
1 'polypeptide(L)' 'MFEIGRLCVKIAGRDARGKCLVIDTLEGNFVLIDGQTRRKRCNITHLEPLDKVLKIKKGASHE' A
#
# COMPACT_ATOMS: atom_id res chain seq x y z
N MET A 1 1.53 -2.52 -12.59
CA MET A 1 0.11 -2.36 -12.28
C MET A 1 -0.07 -2.53 -10.79
N PHE A 2 -0.10 -1.44 -10.03
CA PHE A 2 -0.50 -1.49 -8.64
C PHE A 2 -2.02 -1.42 -8.62
N GLU A 3 -2.66 -2.49 -8.19
CA GLU A 3 -4.12 -2.55 -8.09
C GLU A 3 -4.54 -2.40 -6.62
N ILE A 4 -5.75 -1.89 -6.42
CA ILE A 4 -6.35 -1.80 -5.09
C ILE A 4 -6.42 -3.21 -4.50
N GLY A 5 -5.91 -3.36 -3.28
CA GLY A 5 -5.84 -4.64 -2.60
C GLY A 5 -4.56 -5.45 -2.82
N ARG A 6 -3.58 -4.92 -3.57
CA ARG A 6 -2.23 -5.50 -3.60
C ARG A 6 -1.58 -5.37 -2.22
N LEU A 7 -1.07 -6.48 -1.70
CA LEU A 7 -0.21 -6.46 -0.52
C LEU A 7 1.18 -5.99 -0.92
N CYS A 8 1.75 -5.06 -0.16
CA CYS A 8 3.09 -4.55 -0.37
C CYS A 8 3.85 -4.56 0.96
N VAL A 9 5.17 -4.63 0.87
CA VAL A 9 6.06 -4.36 2.00
C VAL A 9 6.80 -3.08 1.72
N LYS A 10 6.86 -2.21 2.72
CA LYS A 10 7.65 -1.01 2.61
C LYS A 10 9.11 -1.32 2.85
N ILE A 11 9.94 -1.12 1.85
CA ILE A 11 11.38 -1.42 1.94
C ILE A 11 12.19 -0.27 2.52
N ALA A 12 11.68 0.98 2.39
CA ALA A 12 12.43 2.18 2.75
C ALA A 12 11.62 3.20 3.58
N GLY A 13 12.30 3.87 4.53
CA GLY A 13 11.76 4.94 5.36
C GLY A 13 11.42 4.52 6.81
N ARG A 14 10.71 5.39 7.53
CA ARG A 14 10.41 5.22 8.97
C ARG A 14 9.56 4.00 9.31
N ASP A 15 8.76 3.54 8.36
CA ASP A 15 7.89 2.36 8.50
C ASP A 15 8.43 1.17 7.67
N ALA A 16 9.74 1.13 7.43
CA ALA A 16 10.37 0.03 6.68
C ALA A 16 10.13 -1.32 7.38
N ARG A 17 10.06 -2.40 6.58
CA ARG A 17 9.62 -3.76 6.94
C ARG A 17 8.15 -3.91 7.31
N GLY A 18 7.38 -2.82 7.39
CA GLY A 18 5.94 -2.89 7.62
C GLY A 18 5.20 -3.46 6.40
N LYS A 19 4.27 -4.38 6.65
CA LYS A 19 3.32 -4.86 5.64
C LYS A 19 2.16 -3.87 5.50
N CYS A 20 1.84 -3.53 4.28
CA CYS A 20 0.77 -2.59 3.97
C CYS A 20 -0.04 -3.07 2.77
N LEU A 21 -1.23 -2.51 2.66
CA LEU A 21 -2.19 -2.76 1.61
C LEU A 21 -2.43 -1.47 0.84
N VAL A 22 -2.48 -1.58 -0.48
CA VAL A 22 -2.84 -0.45 -1.35
C VAL A 22 -4.36 -0.26 -1.29
N ILE A 23 -4.81 0.82 -0.67
CA ILE A 23 -6.24 1.15 -0.58
C ILE A 23 -6.69 1.97 -1.76
N ASP A 24 -5.81 2.85 -2.25
CA ASP A 24 -6.11 3.73 -3.37
C ASP A 24 -4.85 3.96 -4.21
N THR A 25 -5.05 4.12 -5.50
CA THR A 25 -4.02 4.50 -6.46
C THR A 25 -4.25 5.96 -6.82
N LEU A 26 -3.31 6.82 -6.42
CA LEU A 26 -3.36 8.24 -6.75
C LEU A 26 -2.72 8.46 -8.13
N GLU A 27 -2.84 9.66 -8.66
CA GLU A 27 -2.19 10.04 -9.91
C GLU A 27 -0.65 9.91 -9.83
N GLY A 28 -0.08 9.38 -10.90
CA GLY A 28 1.36 9.15 -11.05
C GLY A 28 1.87 7.94 -10.25
N ASN A 29 3.03 8.11 -9.61
CA ASN A 29 3.75 7.04 -8.92
C ASN A 29 3.40 6.96 -7.42
N PHE A 30 2.25 7.50 -7.02
CA PHE A 30 1.85 7.55 -5.61
C PHE A 30 0.66 6.64 -5.35
N VAL A 31 0.72 5.95 -4.22
CA VAL A 31 -0.36 5.10 -3.73
C VAL A 31 -0.68 5.44 -2.29
N LEU A 32 -1.95 5.29 -1.94
CA LEU A 32 -2.42 5.37 -0.57
C LEU A 32 -2.27 3.97 0.05
N ILE A 33 -1.40 3.86 1.04
CA ILE A 33 -1.18 2.62 1.78
C ILE A 33 -1.82 2.70 3.15
N ASP A 34 -2.22 1.55 3.66
CA ASP A 34 -2.80 1.35 5.00
C ASP A 34 -2.46 -0.05 5.52
N GLY A 35 -2.70 -0.35 6.80
CA GLY A 35 -2.34 -1.62 7.44
C GLY A 35 -1.38 -1.42 8.62
N GLN A 36 -0.30 -2.21 8.70
CA GLN A 36 0.67 -2.05 9.82
C GLN A 36 1.43 -0.72 9.76
N THR A 37 1.56 -0.15 8.57
CA THR A 37 2.10 1.19 8.41
C THR A 37 0.97 2.21 8.52
N ARG A 38 1.24 3.35 9.15
CA ARG A 38 0.26 4.45 9.24
C ARG A 38 -0.28 4.83 7.86
N ARG A 39 -1.59 5.10 7.79
CA ARG A 39 -2.26 5.57 6.57
C ARG A 39 -1.53 6.77 6.00
N LYS A 40 -0.88 6.61 4.85
CA LYS A 40 -0.17 7.72 4.22
C LYS A 40 0.00 7.53 2.72
N ARG A 41 0.24 8.65 2.05
CA ARG A 41 0.69 8.66 0.66
C ARG A 41 2.15 8.19 0.61
N CYS A 42 2.41 7.11 -0.11
CA CYS A 42 3.74 6.57 -0.34
C CYS A 42 4.02 6.48 -1.84
N ASN A 43 5.27 6.68 -2.23
CA ASN A 43 5.71 6.43 -3.59
C ASN A 43 5.86 4.92 -3.80
N ILE A 44 5.46 4.41 -4.97
CA ILE A 44 5.61 3.02 -5.38
C ILE A 44 7.08 2.57 -5.38
N THR A 45 8.04 3.49 -5.56
CA THR A 45 9.48 3.18 -5.53
C THR A 45 9.96 2.68 -4.16
N HIS A 46 9.25 2.99 -3.08
CA HIS A 46 9.58 2.55 -1.73
C HIS A 46 8.78 1.32 -1.29
N LEU A 47 7.97 0.76 -2.19
CA LEU A 47 7.07 -0.35 -1.93
C LEU A 47 7.46 -1.53 -2.81
N GLU A 48 7.63 -2.68 -2.19
CA GLU A 48 7.82 -3.94 -2.87
C GLU A 48 6.48 -4.68 -2.91
N PRO A 49 5.89 -4.92 -4.10
CA PRO A 49 4.63 -5.64 -4.22
C PRO A 49 4.83 -7.13 -3.96
N LEU A 50 3.94 -7.72 -3.16
CA LEU A 50 3.88 -9.17 -2.95
C LEU A 50 2.86 -9.79 -3.91
N ASP A 51 2.98 -11.10 -4.14
CA ASP A 51 2.05 -11.87 -4.98
C ASP A 51 0.63 -12.00 -4.42
N LYS A 52 0.41 -11.60 -3.17
CA LYS A 52 -0.92 -11.66 -2.55
C LYS A 52 -1.76 -10.45 -2.96
N VAL A 53 -2.89 -10.73 -3.59
CA VAL A 53 -3.95 -9.75 -3.86
C VAL A 53 -5.16 -10.08 -3.00
N LEU A 54 -5.54 -9.16 -2.12
CA LEU A 54 -6.81 -9.23 -1.42
C LEU A 54 -7.85 -8.43 -2.20
N LYS A 55 -9.02 -9.01 -2.45
CA LYS A 55 -10.14 -8.27 -3.06
C LYS A 55 -10.78 -7.37 -2.00
N ILE A 56 -10.26 -6.16 -1.85
CA ILE A 56 -10.85 -5.12 -0.99
C ILE A 56 -11.57 -4.06 -1.84
N LYS A 57 -12.61 -3.44 -1.28
CA LYS A 57 -13.26 -2.28 -1.90
C LYS A 57 -12.38 -1.03 -1.72
N LYS A 58 -12.43 -0.12 -2.70
CA LYS A 58 -11.76 1.18 -2.67
C LYS A 58 -12.18 1.94 -1.40
N GLY A 59 -11.20 2.38 -0.59
CA GLY A 59 -11.46 3.15 0.62
C GLY A 59 -11.90 2.35 1.85
N ALA A 60 -11.64 1.04 1.90
CA ALA A 60 -11.88 0.24 3.11
C ALA A 60 -11.20 0.88 4.33
N SER A 61 -11.95 1.13 5.41
CA SER A 61 -11.40 1.61 6.66
C SER A 61 -10.86 0.45 7.49
N HIS A 62 -9.82 0.73 8.27
CA HIS A 62 -9.32 -0.17 9.31
C HIS A 62 -10.28 -0.10 10.50
N GLU A 63 -11.07 -1.16 10.71
CA GLU A 63 -11.57 -1.54 12.04
C GLU A 63 -10.60 -2.56 12.65
#